data_AF-A0A7G2C0Z6-F1
#
_entry.id   AF-A0A7G2C0Z6-F1
#
_cell.length_a   1.000
_cell.length_b   1.000
_cell.length_c   1.000
_cell.angle_alpha   90.00
_cell.angle_beta   90.00
_cell.angle_gamma   90.00
#
_symmetry.space_group_name_H-M   'P 1'
#
loop_
_entity.id
_entity.type
_entity.pdbx_description
1 polymer ?
#
loop_
_entity_poly.entity_id
_entity_poly.type
_entity_poly.pdbx_seq_one_letter_code
_entity_poly.pdbx_strand_id
1 'polypeptide(L)'
;MFRLNRLVLAISPFSLFLMDNKKNPQLKDLSIGVRGKTLSKMYKSLSATDRKKLQARADRHPSFKKKVKKPKANDKRRKYSGGDFAIFWKKNYSKVRKLPIKQRLPALGQLYALQKPINIAEELAKLSKKKPQPAKKQIKSKAKAAKKGKKSKK
;
A
#
# COMPACT_ATOMS: atom_id res chain seq x y z
N MET A 1 11.77 1.88 13.71
CA MET A 1 10.92 2.80 14.49
C MET A 1 10.24 3.75 13.52
N PHE A 2 8.95 3.56 13.23
CA PHE A 2 8.22 4.48 12.34
C PHE A 2 7.69 5.65 13.17
N ARG A 3 8.34 6.81 13.05
CA ARG A 3 7.83 8.06 13.60
C ARG A 3 6.59 8.43 12.79
N LEU A 4 5.40 8.26 13.37
CA LEU A 4 4.18 8.77 12.77
C LEU A 4 4.27 10.30 12.83
N ASN A 5 4.72 10.92 11.72
CA ASN A 5 4.64 12.37 11.56
C ASN A 5 3.17 12.75 11.71
N ARG A 6 2.83 13.28 12.88
CA ARG A 6 1.48 13.66 13.28
C ARG A 6 1.23 15.01 12.63
N LEU A 7 1.15 15.03 11.29
CA LEU A 7 0.78 16.20 10.51
C LEU A 7 -0.63 16.59 10.93
N VAL A 8 -0.71 17.48 11.91
CA VAL A 8 -1.89 18.33 12.07
C VAL A 8 -1.90 19.14 10.78
N LEU A 9 -2.86 18.86 9.89
CA LEU A 9 -2.99 19.56 8.63
C LEU A 9 -3.34 21.02 8.97
N ALA A 10 -2.30 21.85 9.12
CA ALA A 10 -2.42 23.28 9.22
C ALA A 10 -3.13 23.79 7.96
N ILE A 11 -4.03 24.76 8.12
CA ILE A 11 -4.73 25.33 6.98
C ILE A 11 -3.70 26.12 6.16
N SER A 12 -3.62 25.81 4.87
CA SER A 12 -2.72 26.54 3.97
C SER A 12 -3.26 27.95 3.68
N PRO A 13 -2.41 28.94 3.31
CA PRO A 13 -2.87 30.27 2.90
C PRO A 13 -3.84 30.22 1.72
N PHE A 14 -3.65 29.26 0.80
CA PHE A 14 -4.57 29.05 -0.32
C PHE A 14 -5.93 28.54 0.15
N SER A 15 -5.97 27.60 1.10
CA SER A 15 -7.23 27.11 1.66
C SER A 15 -8.05 28.22 2.33
N LEU A 16 -7.38 29.14 3.04
CA LEU A 16 -8.03 30.33 3.60
C LEU A 16 -8.58 31.25 2.51
N PHE A 17 -7.79 31.49 1.46
CA PHE A 17 -8.23 32.27 0.30
C PHE A 17 -9.49 31.67 -0.36
N LEU A 18 -9.60 30.33 -0.44
CA LEU A 18 -10.80 29.66 -0.93
C LEU A 18 -12.01 29.90 -0.01
N MET A 19 -11.80 29.88 1.31
CA MET A 19 -12.85 30.16 2.28
C MET A 19 -13.37 31.60 2.17
N ASP A 20 -12.46 32.56 2.00
CA ASP A 20 -12.79 33.98 1.81
C ASP A 20 -13.61 34.19 0.51
N ASN A 21 -13.28 33.48 -0.56
CA ASN A 21 -13.92 33.64 -1.88
C ASN A 21 -15.13 32.73 -2.14
N LYS A 22 -15.58 31.94 -1.16
CA LYS A 22 -16.66 30.96 -1.36
C LYS A 22 -18.00 31.55 -1.80
N LYS A 23 -18.26 32.83 -1.48
CA LYS A 23 -19.50 33.56 -1.80
C LYS A 23 -19.36 34.52 -2.99
N ASN A 24 -18.21 34.54 -3.67
CA ASN A 24 -17.95 35.48 -4.76
C ASN A 24 -18.94 35.23 -5.93
N PRO A 25 -19.72 36.25 -6.34
CA PRO A 25 -20.72 36.10 -7.41
C PRO A 25 -20.11 35.65 -8.75
N GLN A 26 -18.89 36.07 -9.07
CA GLN A 26 -18.19 35.72 -10.31
C GLN A 26 -17.92 34.21 -10.47
N LEU A 27 -18.03 33.45 -9.37
CA LEU A 27 -17.75 32.03 -9.33
C LEU A 27 -19.01 31.16 -9.22
N LYS A 28 -20.19 31.76 -8.97
CA LYS A 28 -21.41 31.00 -8.66
C LYS A 28 -21.91 30.17 -9.85
N ASP A 29 -21.90 30.76 -11.04
CA ASP A 29 -22.48 30.16 -12.25
C ASP A 29 -21.47 29.29 -13.01
N LEU A 30 -20.20 29.29 -12.57
CA LEU A 30 -19.15 28.50 -13.19
C LEU A 30 -19.22 27.04 -12.73
N SER A 31 -18.90 26.11 -13.64
CA SER A 31 -18.70 24.71 -13.27
C SER A 31 -17.57 24.57 -12.24
N ILE A 32 -17.64 23.54 -11.40
CA ILE A 32 -16.70 23.34 -10.28
C ILE A 32 -15.24 23.31 -10.76
N GLY A 33 -14.98 22.67 -11.91
CA GLY A 33 -13.65 22.62 -12.50
C GLY A 33 -13.13 23.98 -12.95
N VAL A 34 -13.99 24.80 -13.58
CA VAL A 34 -13.62 26.15 -14.03
C VAL A 34 -13.40 27.07 -12.82
N ARG A 35 -14.23 26.97 -11.78
CA ARG A 35 -14.04 27.69 -10.51
C ARG A 35 -12.68 27.44 -9.88
N GLY A 36 -12.25 26.18 -9.83
CA GLY A 36 -10.94 25.84 -9.27
C GLY A 36 -9.78 26.50 -10.05
N LYS A 37 -9.89 26.52 -11.38
CA LYS A 37 -8.90 27.17 -12.26
C LYS A 37 -8.91 28.69 -12.08
N THR A 38 -10.07 29.34 -12.04
CA THR A 38 -10.18 30.79 -11.85
C THR A 38 -9.68 31.21 -10.47
N LEU A 39 -10.07 30.52 -9.39
CA LEU A 39 -9.56 30.77 -8.04
C LEU A 39 -8.04 30.61 -7.95
N SER A 40 -7.47 29.61 -8.61
CA SER A 40 -6.02 29.43 -8.67
C SER A 40 -5.32 30.58 -9.38
N LYS A 41 -5.92 31.11 -10.46
CA LYS A 41 -5.40 32.30 -11.16
C LYS A 41 -5.50 33.53 -10.27
N MET A 42 -6.64 33.76 -9.61
CA MET A 42 -6.84 34.88 -8.68
C MET A 42 -5.84 34.86 -7.51
N TYR A 43 -5.57 33.67 -6.95
CA TYR A 43 -4.57 33.55 -5.90
C TYR A 43 -3.16 33.89 -6.39
N LYS A 44 -2.82 33.47 -7.62
CA LYS A 44 -1.53 33.80 -8.24
C LYS A 44 -1.42 35.26 -8.68
N SER A 45 -2.52 35.97 -8.88
CA SER A 45 -2.51 37.41 -9.18
C SER A 45 -2.43 38.29 -7.92
N LEU A 46 -2.59 37.72 -6.71
CA LEU A 46 -2.40 38.49 -5.47
C LEU A 46 -0.96 39.02 -5.36
N SER A 47 -0.85 40.24 -4.84
CA SER A 47 0.42 40.87 -4.49
C SER A 47 1.17 40.06 -3.42
N ALA A 48 2.49 40.23 -3.36
CA ALA A 48 3.31 39.55 -2.34
C ALA A 48 2.93 39.95 -0.90
N THR A 49 2.49 41.20 -0.70
CA THR A 49 2.05 41.71 0.60
C THR A 49 0.75 41.05 1.05
N ASP A 50 -0.22 40.88 0.15
CA ASP A 50 -1.50 40.23 0.47
C ASP A 50 -1.32 38.73 0.74
N ARG A 51 -0.40 38.08 0.03
CA ARG A 51 -0.01 36.69 0.34
C ARG A 51 0.61 36.55 1.72
N LYS A 52 1.47 37.50 2.14
CA LYS A 52 2.03 37.50 3.50
C LYS A 52 0.94 37.71 4.56
N LYS A 53 -0.02 38.60 4.32
CA LYS A 53 -1.19 38.78 5.21
C LYS A 53 -2.04 37.50 5.30
N LEU A 54 -2.28 36.82 4.18
CA LEU A 54 -2.97 35.52 4.15
C LEU A 54 -2.20 34.44 4.91
N GLN A 55 -0.88 34.39 4.77
CA GLN A 55 -0.02 33.45 5.50
C GLN A 55 -0.13 33.68 7.02
N ALA A 56 0.02 34.93 7.46
CA ALA A 56 -0.13 35.27 8.88
C ALA A 56 -1.52 34.90 9.44
N ARG A 57 -2.59 35.03 8.63
CA ARG A 57 -3.93 34.57 9.01
C ARG A 57 -4.02 33.05 9.06
N ALA A 58 -3.36 32.34 8.14
CA ALA A 58 -3.33 30.88 8.09
C ALA A 58 -2.62 30.28 9.29
N ASP A 59 -1.50 30.86 9.69
CA ASP A 59 -0.72 30.41 10.84
C ASP A 59 -1.50 30.57 12.16
N ARG A 60 -2.36 31.59 12.25
CA ARG A 60 -3.27 31.81 13.39
C ARG A 60 -4.53 30.97 13.35
N HIS A 61 -4.86 30.35 12.22
CA HIS A 61 -6.13 29.65 12.08
C HIS A 61 -6.10 28.33 12.87
N PRO A 62 -7.12 28.05 13.71
CA PRO A 62 -7.16 26.81 14.47
C PRO A 62 -7.19 25.61 13.51
N SER A 63 -6.40 24.58 13.81
CA SER A 63 -6.43 23.33 13.07
C SER A 63 -7.74 22.58 13.29
N PHE A 64 -8.20 21.84 12.29
CA PHE A 64 -9.37 20.98 12.47
C PHE A 64 -9.13 19.98 13.60
N LYS A 65 -10.06 19.95 14.56
CA LYS A 65 -10.07 18.93 15.61
C LYS A 65 -10.00 17.57 14.94
N LYS A 66 -9.06 16.73 15.35
CA LYS A 66 -8.96 15.36 14.85
C LYS A 66 -10.34 14.73 14.99
N LYS A 67 -10.92 14.26 13.88
CA LYS A 67 -12.12 13.44 13.96
C LYS A 67 -11.78 12.26 14.86
N VAL A 68 -12.30 12.29 16.09
CA VAL A 68 -12.24 11.13 16.98
C VAL A 68 -12.99 10.07 16.21
N LYS A 69 -12.26 9.06 15.71
CA LYS A 69 -12.90 7.90 15.11
C LYS A 69 -13.79 7.36 16.22
N LYS A 70 -15.10 7.53 16.10
CA LYS A 70 -16.05 6.87 17.01
C LYS A 70 -15.60 5.41 17.03
N PRO A 71 -15.37 4.80 18.20
CA PRO A 71 -15.09 3.37 18.24
C PRO A 71 -16.21 2.72 17.42
N LYS A 72 -15.84 1.96 16.38
CA LYS A 72 -16.84 1.25 15.58
C LYS A 72 -17.66 0.45 16.59
N ALA A 73 -18.90 0.87 16.82
CA ALA A 73 -19.78 0.30 17.82
C ALA A 73 -19.81 -1.20 17.56
N ASN A 74 -19.27 -1.99 18.49
CA ASN A 74 -19.29 -3.46 18.53
C ASN A 74 -19.71 -4.10 17.20
N ASP A 75 -18.92 -3.90 16.15
CA ASP A 75 -19.16 -4.62 14.92
C ASP A 75 -18.72 -6.04 15.28
N LYS A 76 -19.68 -6.86 15.72
CA LYS A 76 -19.53 -8.26 16.13
C LYS A 76 -19.04 -9.13 14.95
N ARG A 77 -18.34 -8.56 13.98
CA ARG A 77 -17.41 -9.27 13.11
C ARG A 77 -16.47 -9.98 14.06
N ARG A 78 -16.77 -11.27 14.30
CA ARG A 78 -15.94 -12.19 15.06
C ARG A 78 -14.50 -11.88 14.67
N LYS A 79 -13.69 -11.42 15.63
CA LYS A 79 -12.26 -11.21 15.39
C LYS A 79 -11.78 -12.53 14.81
N TYR A 80 -11.45 -12.56 13.53
CA TYR A 80 -11.09 -13.79 12.84
C TYR A 80 -9.87 -14.36 13.59
N SER A 81 -10.11 -15.35 14.44
CA SER A 81 -9.06 -16.16 15.03
C SER A 81 -8.55 -16.98 13.87
N GLY A 82 -7.57 -16.43 13.15
CA GLY A 82 -7.10 -17.05 11.91
C GLY A 82 -6.87 -18.54 12.08
N GLY A 83 -7.02 -19.30 10.99
CA GLY A 83 -6.93 -20.76 11.02
C GLY A 83 -5.61 -21.28 11.61
N ASP A 84 -5.48 -22.60 11.76
CA ASP A 84 -4.40 -23.25 12.52
C ASP A 84 -2.99 -22.72 12.21
N PHE A 85 -2.72 -22.41 10.94
CA PHE A 85 -1.44 -21.80 10.53
C PHE A 85 -1.21 -20.41 11.14
N ALA A 86 -2.23 -19.57 11.25
CA ALA A 86 -2.11 -18.26 11.85
C ALA A 86 -1.86 -18.35 13.37
N ILE A 87 -2.45 -19.35 14.03
CA ILE A 87 -2.17 -19.64 15.45
C ILE A 87 -0.72 -20.12 15.59
N PHE A 88 -0.30 -21.06 14.74
CA PHE A 88 1.08 -21.55 14.68
C PHE A 88 2.08 -20.42 14.42
N TRP A 89 1.79 -19.53 13.47
CA TRP A 89 2.62 -18.38 13.13
C TRP A 89 2.81 -17.51 14.37
N LYS A 90 1.72 -17.10 15.03
CA LYS A 90 1.79 -16.23 16.23
C LYS A 90 2.69 -16.84 17.31
N LYS A 91 2.60 -18.14 17.55
CA LYS A 91 3.42 -18.86 18.54
C LYS A 91 4.89 -18.97 18.14
N ASN A 92 5.20 -19.17 16.86
CA ASN A 92 6.57 -19.47 16.39
C ASN A 92 7.31 -18.28 15.76
N TYR A 93 6.68 -17.11 15.61
CA TYR A 93 7.28 -15.96 14.93
C TYR A 93 8.57 -15.46 15.59
N SER A 94 8.71 -15.61 16.90
CA SER A 94 9.92 -15.26 17.65
C SER A 94 11.17 -15.95 17.09
N LYS A 95 11.04 -17.21 16.62
CA LYS A 95 12.12 -18.02 16.06
C LYS A 95 12.67 -17.45 14.75
N VAL A 96 11.80 -16.89 13.91
CA VAL A 96 12.18 -16.34 12.59
C VAL A 96 12.43 -14.83 12.60
N ARG A 97 12.32 -14.16 13.75
CA ARG A 97 12.42 -12.69 13.85
C ARG A 97 13.78 -12.15 13.39
N LYS A 98 14.85 -12.94 13.59
CA LYS A 98 16.22 -12.58 13.19
C LYS A 98 16.45 -12.65 11.67
N LEU A 99 15.59 -13.35 10.92
CA LEU A 99 15.72 -13.46 9.46
C LEU A 99 15.25 -12.17 8.74
N PRO A 100 15.73 -11.92 7.51
CA PRO A 100 15.17 -10.90 6.62
C PRO A 100 13.67 -11.11 6.40
N ILE A 101 12.89 -10.01 6.32
CA ILE A 101 11.42 -10.04 6.27
C ILE A 101 10.89 -10.99 5.17
N LYS A 102 11.52 -10.98 3.99
CA LYS A 102 11.15 -11.83 2.84
C LYS A 102 11.26 -13.34 3.12
N GLN A 103 12.13 -13.74 4.04
CA GLN A 103 12.44 -15.15 4.33
C GLN A 103 11.64 -15.71 5.52
N ARG A 104 10.99 -14.86 6.32
CA ARG A 104 10.30 -15.29 7.55
C ARG A 104 9.10 -16.21 7.28
N LEU A 105 8.29 -15.84 6.30
CA LEU A 105 7.09 -16.59 5.95
C LEU A 105 7.42 -17.96 5.31
N PRO A 106 8.34 -18.05 4.33
CA PRO A 106 8.79 -19.34 3.81
C PRO A 106 9.33 -20.28 4.90
N ALA A 107 10.18 -19.77 5.80
CA ALA A 107 10.73 -20.57 6.90
C ALA A 107 9.65 -21.08 7.86
N LEU A 108 8.67 -20.24 8.21
CA LEU A 108 7.52 -20.68 9.02
C LEU A 108 6.64 -21.68 8.29
N GLY A 109 6.46 -21.55 6.97
CA GLY A 109 5.73 -22.51 6.16
C GLY A 109 6.37 -23.89 6.17
N GLN A 110 7.70 -23.96 6.04
CA GLN A 110 8.47 -25.20 6.16
C GLN A 110 8.34 -25.82 7.54
N LEU A 111 8.52 -25.04 8.61
CA LEU A 111 8.35 -25.52 9.99
C LEU A 111 6.93 -26.06 10.24
N TYR A 112 5.93 -25.41 9.68
CA TYR A 112 4.54 -25.85 9.81
C TYR A 112 4.26 -27.15 9.07
N ALA A 113 4.84 -27.31 7.87
CA ALA A 113 4.74 -28.55 7.11
C ALA A 113 5.35 -29.74 7.86
N LEU A 114 6.49 -29.55 8.53
CA LEU A 114 7.17 -30.58 9.32
C LEU A 114 6.41 -30.96 10.60
N GLN A 115 5.73 -30.01 11.23
CA GLN A 115 5.02 -30.25 12.49
C GLN A 115 3.61 -30.86 12.30
N LYS A 116 3.04 -30.78 11.10
CA LYS A 116 1.77 -31.42 10.83
C LYS A 116 1.94 -32.93 10.87
N PRO A 117 1.04 -33.68 11.55
CA PRO A 117 1.01 -35.11 11.38
C PRO A 117 0.76 -35.38 9.90
N ILE A 118 1.72 -36.03 9.27
CA ILE A 118 1.60 -36.44 7.88
C ILE A 118 0.48 -37.48 7.88
N ASN A 119 -0.70 -37.16 7.35
CA ASN A 119 -1.63 -38.18 6.93
C ASN A 119 -0.98 -38.87 5.72
N ILE A 120 -0.13 -39.87 5.99
CA ILE A 120 0.70 -40.56 5.00
C ILE A 120 -0.15 -41.02 3.81
N ALA A 121 -1.39 -41.40 4.06
CA ALA A 121 -2.38 -41.76 3.03
C ALA A 121 -2.69 -40.63 2.02
N GLU A 122 -2.82 -39.39 2.46
CA GLU A 122 -3.13 -38.26 1.56
C GLU A 122 -1.91 -37.77 0.77
N GLU A 123 -0.71 -37.84 1.36
CA GLU A 123 0.52 -37.47 0.66
C GLU A 123 0.91 -38.49 -0.41
N LEU A 124 0.76 -39.79 -0.11
CA LEU A 124 0.89 -40.85 -1.12
C LEU A 124 -0.16 -40.70 -2.24
N ALA A 125 -1.40 -40.31 -1.92
CA ALA A 125 -2.43 -40.04 -2.92
C ALA A 125 -2.16 -38.77 -3.78
N LYS A 126 -1.41 -37.79 -3.27
CA LYS A 126 -0.96 -36.61 -4.04
C LYS A 126 0.25 -36.92 -4.92
N LEU A 127 1.15 -37.80 -4.46
CA LEU A 127 2.29 -38.30 -5.24
C LEU A 127 1.84 -39.22 -6.39
N SER A 128 0.83 -40.08 -6.19
CA SER A 128 0.31 -40.94 -7.25
C SER A 128 -0.48 -40.18 -8.33
N LYS A 129 -1.10 -39.04 -7.99
CA LYS A 129 -1.80 -38.17 -8.95
C LYS A 129 -0.88 -37.28 -9.78
N LYS A 130 0.40 -37.18 -9.41
CA LYS A 130 1.41 -36.46 -10.20
C LYS A 130 1.94 -37.41 -11.29
N LYS A 131 1.18 -37.53 -12.38
CA LYS A 131 1.63 -38.24 -13.59
C LYS A 131 3.06 -37.78 -13.95
N PRO A 132 3.99 -38.70 -14.26
CA PRO A 132 5.32 -38.32 -14.74
C PRO A 132 5.14 -37.52 -16.03
N GLN A 133 5.54 -36.25 -16.02
CA GLN A 133 5.65 -35.52 -17.28
C GLN A 133 6.76 -36.20 -18.11
N PRO A 134 6.49 -36.57 -19.38
CA PRO A 134 7.49 -37.23 -20.19
C PRO A 134 8.67 -36.28 -20.41
N ALA A 135 9.86 -36.75 -20.02
CA ALA A 135 11.15 -36.09 -20.15
C ALA A 135 11.63 -35.88 -21.61
N LYS A 136 10.73 -35.61 -22.57
CA LYS A 136 11.06 -35.48 -24.00
C LYS A 136 11.02 -34.04 -24.56
N LYS A 137 10.79 -33.00 -23.76
CA LYS A 137 10.76 -31.60 -24.27
C LYS A 137 11.90 -30.67 -23.83
N GLN A 138 12.88 -31.11 -23.04
CA GLN A 138 13.99 -30.23 -22.62
C GLN A 138 15.32 -30.40 -23.39
N ILE A 139 15.45 -31.39 -24.27
CA ILE A 139 16.69 -31.59 -25.05
C ILE A 139 16.69 -30.78 -26.37
N LYS A 140 15.53 -30.42 -26.93
CA LYS A 140 15.47 -29.68 -28.22
C LYS A 140 15.66 -28.16 -28.11
N SER A 141 15.53 -27.54 -26.94
CA SER A 141 15.71 -26.09 -26.77
C SER A 141 17.16 -25.67 -26.47
N LYS A 142 18.03 -26.58 -26.03
CA LYS A 142 19.47 -26.30 -25.85
C LYS A 142 20.31 -26.49 -27.12
N ALA A 143 19.82 -27.24 -28.12
CA ALA A 143 20.53 -27.42 -29.39
C ALA A 143 20.34 -26.27 -30.41
N LYS A 144 19.29 -25.44 -30.28
CA LYS A 144 19.05 -24.30 -31.20
C LYS A 144 19.63 -22.95 -30.73
N ALA A 145 20.04 -22.83 -29.47
CA ALA A 145 20.73 -21.62 -28.98
C ALA A 145 22.25 -21.61 -29.27
N ALA A 146 22.87 -22.79 -29.45
CA ALA A 146 24.31 -22.90 -29.72
C ALA A 146 24.72 -22.63 -31.19
N LYS A 147 23.76 -22.49 -32.12
CA LYS A 147 24.03 -22.24 -33.55
C LYS A 147 23.86 -20.78 -34.02
N LYS A 148 23.46 -19.84 -33.15
CA LYS A 148 23.33 -18.41 -33.50
C LYS A 148 24.43 -17.49 -32.93
N GLY A 149 25.42 -18.03 -32.21
CA GLY A 149 26.53 -17.25 -31.61
C GLY A 149 27.86 -17.26 -32.37
N LYS A 150 27.96 -17.94 -33.52
CA LYS A 150 29.17 -17.96 -34.37
C LYS A 150 28.84 -17.44 -35.77
N LYS A 151 28.66 -16.12 -35.92
CA LYS A 151 28.83 -15.35 -37.17
C LYS A 151 28.57 -13.85 -36.91
N SER A 152 29.53 -13.18 -36.28
CA SER A 152 29.77 -11.73 -36.44
C SER A 152 31.05 -11.32 -35.70
N LYS A 153 32.20 -11.74 -36.24
CA LYS A 153 33.49 -11.08 -35.99
C LYS A 153 34.43 -11.42 -37.15
N LYS A 154 34.31 -10.63 -38.20
CA LYS A 154 35.38 -10.20 -39.10
C LYS A 154 34.81 -9.08 -39.97
#